data_AF-A0A841PQG1-F1
#
_entry.id   AF-A0A841PQG1-F1
#
_cell.length_a   1.000
_cell.length_b   1.000
_cell.length_c   1.000
_cell.angle_alpha   90.00
_cell.angle_beta   90.00
_cell.angle_gamma   90.00
#
_symmetry.space_group_name_H-M   'P 1'
#
loop_
_entity.id
_entity.type
_entity.pdbx_description
1 polymer ?
#
loop_
_entity_poly.entity_id
_entity_poly.type
_entity_poly.pdbx_seq_one_letter_code
_entity_poly.pdbx_strand_id
1 'polypeptide(L)'
;MPIKDVGSLDQFQLALYASKGAEPPLNGTDLTVLLELIDRFKKKDGVTFPSSAGHLARETGRPIRSVQESIRRLQDMHLAEIVDQGTGTRGKTYTFNFEWVREVAAEIKSEIESRSIARKKRKKKIPASDADNRVPSNEILPTRKSAPLRDIVTRKFAYLTGVATRESAPQTYVVPTGTYVGGADAPPFGYATSGIRPLKKDGKPDFTVYPNVERWVTITSVDPEDLEDDNAKCLTFNYTTDCGIQSDIFIVTSSDDESEQADGQKVLGSLLDAVGLSDIETAEELVGRRARLLLHYHNGGFVKCLPRENGDDTHDSIEAPAIPQVDRSGIVIDYDWKPTPHIERPRVKFVPRYSVVPEAVKTVHEMAQDWAAQFDEEEAA
;
A
#
# COMPACT_ATOMS: atom_id res chain seq x y z
N MET A 1 29.62 14.18 12.29
CA MET A 1 29.81 14.86 10.98
C MET A 1 28.46 15.41 10.54
N PRO A 2 28.36 16.64 10.03
CA PRO A 2 27.09 17.14 9.48
C PRO A 2 26.69 16.24 8.30
N ILE A 3 25.51 15.64 8.40
CA ILE A 3 24.97 14.77 7.36
C ILE A 3 24.68 15.67 6.15
N LYS A 4 25.41 15.49 5.05
CA LYS A 4 25.13 16.16 3.76
C LYS A 4 23.69 15.87 3.35
N ASP A 5 22.94 16.91 2.98
CA ASP A 5 21.54 16.91 2.50
C ASP A 5 21.04 15.52 2.09
N VAL A 6 20.23 14.90 2.95
CA VAL A 6 19.57 13.62 2.65
C VAL A 6 18.32 13.93 1.85
N GLY A 7 18.33 13.57 0.57
CA GLY A 7 17.16 13.70 -0.31
C GLY A 7 16.11 12.63 0.00
N SER A 8 14.85 12.88 -0.41
CA SER A 8 13.79 11.84 -0.40
C SER A 8 14.16 10.60 -1.23
N LEU A 9 14.99 10.80 -2.27
CA LEU A 9 15.50 9.71 -3.09
C LEU A 9 16.39 8.74 -2.29
N ASP A 10 17.23 9.25 -1.39
CA ASP A 10 18.14 8.44 -0.57
C ASP A 10 17.34 7.54 0.40
N GLN A 11 16.25 8.07 0.96
CA GLN A 11 15.32 7.35 1.84
C GLN A 11 14.65 6.17 1.11
N PHE A 12 14.12 6.41 -0.09
CA PHE A 12 13.50 5.36 -0.89
C PHE A 12 14.52 4.31 -1.36
N GLN A 13 15.72 4.77 -1.75
CA GLN A 13 16.80 3.88 -2.17
C GLN A 13 17.29 2.98 -1.04
N LEU A 14 17.32 3.45 0.21
CA LEU A 14 17.67 2.63 1.37
C LEU A 14 16.77 1.40 1.46
N ALA A 15 15.45 1.60 1.50
CA ALA A 15 14.49 0.48 1.57
C ALA A 15 14.59 -0.43 0.34
N LEU A 16 14.70 0.15 -0.85
CA LEU A 16 14.82 -0.61 -2.10
C LEU A 16 16.08 -1.48 -2.13
N TYR A 17 17.23 -0.95 -1.74
CA TYR A 17 18.49 -1.68 -1.73
C TYR A 17 18.49 -2.72 -0.61
N ALA A 18 18.05 -2.36 0.59
CA ALA A 18 17.96 -3.29 1.71
C ALA A 18 17.10 -4.52 1.37
N SER A 19 15.96 -4.32 0.67
CA SER A 19 15.09 -5.41 0.22
C SER A 19 15.74 -6.38 -0.78
N LYS A 20 16.82 -5.98 -1.46
CA LYS A 20 17.40 -6.73 -2.58
C LYS A 20 18.76 -7.35 -2.30
N GLY A 21 19.50 -6.86 -1.33
CA GLY A 21 20.82 -7.43 -1.05
C GLY A 21 21.29 -7.37 0.38
N ALA A 22 20.40 -7.15 1.36
CA ALA A 22 20.71 -7.55 2.72
C ALA A 22 20.98 -9.06 2.78
N GLU A 23 22.02 -9.46 3.51
CA GLU A 23 22.32 -10.85 3.84
C GLU A 23 22.43 -10.98 5.37
N PRO A 24 21.53 -11.75 6.04
CA PRO A 24 20.39 -12.46 5.47
C PRO A 24 19.32 -11.51 4.86
N PRO A 25 18.49 -12.00 3.92
CA PRO A 25 17.43 -11.18 3.33
C PRO A 25 16.45 -10.71 4.41
N LEU A 26 16.09 -9.43 4.35
CA LEU A 26 15.07 -8.84 5.22
C LEU A 26 13.73 -9.54 5.02
N ASN A 27 13.09 -9.93 6.12
CA ASN A 27 11.72 -10.43 6.06
C ASN A 27 10.71 -9.29 5.93
N GLY A 28 9.43 -9.62 5.72
CA GLY A 28 8.37 -8.63 5.56
C GLY A 28 8.26 -7.67 6.76
N THR A 29 8.41 -8.18 7.99
CA THR A 29 8.37 -7.37 9.21
C THR A 29 9.54 -6.39 9.26
N ASP A 30 10.75 -6.83 8.91
CA ASP A 30 11.94 -5.97 8.90
C ASP A 30 11.79 -4.81 7.92
N LEU A 31 11.22 -5.08 6.74
CA LEU A 31 10.94 -4.05 5.74
C LEU A 31 9.86 -3.07 6.21
N THR A 32 8.77 -3.55 6.82
CA THR A 32 7.73 -2.67 7.36
C THR A 32 8.27 -1.76 8.47
N VAL A 33 9.07 -2.32 9.39
CA VAL A 33 9.71 -1.52 10.46
C VAL A 33 10.70 -0.52 9.90
N LEU A 34 11.50 -0.91 8.89
CA LEU A 34 12.44 -0.01 8.24
C LEU A 34 11.72 1.15 7.55
N LEU A 35 10.62 0.89 6.83
CA LEU A 35 9.83 1.92 6.16
C LEU A 35 9.22 2.90 7.15
N GLU A 36 8.63 2.40 8.24
CA GLU A 36 8.07 3.24 9.31
C GLU A 36 9.14 4.14 9.96
N LEU A 37 10.34 3.58 10.22
CA LEU A 37 11.45 4.36 10.74
C LEU A 37 11.91 5.45 9.74
N ILE A 38 11.94 5.13 8.44
CA ILE A 38 12.32 6.07 7.38
C ILE A 38 11.30 7.19 7.24
N ASP A 39 10.00 6.87 7.30
CA ASP A 39 8.91 7.85 7.23
C ASP A 39 9.03 8.90 8.35
N ARG A 40 9.41 8.43 9.55
CA ARG A 40 9.64 9.29 10.72
C ARG A 40 11.01 9.99 10.73
N PHE A 41 11.81 9.90 9.67
CA PHE A 41 13.14 10.52 9.61
C PHE A 41 13.07 12.03 9.36
N LYS A 42 13.65 12.81 10.27
CA LYS A 42 13.78 14.26 10.10
C LYS A 42 15.00 14.58 9.25
N LYS A 43 14.79 14.99 8.01
CA LYS A 43 15.87 15.39 7.09
C LYS A 43 16.81 16.46 7.67
N LYS A 44 16.26 17.44 8.40
CA LYS A 44 17.01 18.56 8.97
C LYS A 44 17.92 18.14 10.13
N ASP A 45 17.45 17.23 10.98
CA ASP A 45 18.16 16.81 12.19
C ASP A 45 19.00 15.55 11.95
N GLY A 46 18.77 14.86 10.82
CA GLY A 46 19.48 13.64 10.46
C GLY A 46 19.15 12.45 11.37
N VAL A 47 18.03 12.52 12.10
CA VAL A 47 17.56 11.48 13.03
C VAL A 47 16.05 11.32 12.93
N THR A 48 15.54 10.17 13.35
CA THR A 48 14.10 9.94 13.42
C THR A 48 13.45 10.65 14.62
N PHE A 49 12.15 10.91 14.51
CA PHE A 49 11.34 11.19 15.70
C PHE A 49 11.44 10.03 16.70
N PRO A 50 11.45 10.31 18.02
CA PRO A 50 11.45 9.28 19.05
C PRO A 50 10.37 8.23 18.80
N SER A 51 10.79 6.98 18.63
CA SER A 51 9.93 5.86 18.28
C SER A 51 10.17 4.72 19.26
N SER A 52 9.15 4.37 20.04
CA SER A 52 9.21 3.20 20.93
C SER A 52 8.83 1.94 20.17
N ALA A 53 9.25 0.77 20.66
CA ALA A 53 8.83 -0.50 20.06
C ALA A 53 7.30 -0.68 20.10
N GLY A 54 6.62 -0.14 21.13
CA GLY A 54 5.16 -0.17 21.22
C GLY A 54 4.48 0.76 20.21
N HIS A 55 5.08 1.92 19.92
CA HIS A 55 4.64 2.80 18.83
C HIS A 55 4.76 2.07 17.48
N LEU A 56 5.95 1.55 17.17
CA LEU A 56 6.21 0.86 15.92
C LEU A 56 5.32 -0.39 15.75
N ALA A 57 5.04 -1.13 16.82
CA ALA A 57 4.10 -2.25 16.79
C ALA A 57 2.67 -1.85 16.38
N ARG A 58 2.22 -0.67 16.83
CA ARG A 58 0.91 -0.12 16.49
C ARG A 58 0.85 0.28 15.01
N GLU A 59 1.79 1.10 14.56
CA GLU A 59 1.80 1.61 13.18
C GLU A 59 2.02 0.49 12.15
N THR A 60 2.88 -0.48 12.47
CA THR A 60 3.16 -1.58 11.54
C THR A 60 2.12 -2.71 11.61
N GLY A 61 1.22 -2.71 12.60
CA GLY A 61 0.30 -3.81 12.87
C GLY A 61 1.00 -5.12 13.23
N ARG A 62 2.26 -5.07 13.68
CA ARG A 62 3.08 -6.26 13.99
C ARG A 62 3.20 -6.49 15.50
N PRO A 63 3.34 -7.74 15.96
CA PRO A 63 3.57 -8.02 17.37
C PRO A 63 4.83 -7.32 17.90
N ILE A 64 4.75 -6.75 19.11
CA ILE A 64 5.85 -5.97 19.71
C ILE A 64 7.17 -6.75 19.78
N ARG A 65 7.12 -8.05 20.05
CA ARG A 65 8.31 -8.91 20.07
C ARG A 65 8.96 -9.02 18.69
N SER A 66 8.16 -9.17 17.63
CA SER A 66 8.64 -9.22 16.25
C SER A 66 9.27 -7.89 15.84
N VAL A 67 8.68 -6.77 16.25
CA VAL A 67 9.24 -5.43 16.01
C VAL A 67 10.58 -5.25 16.71
N GLN A 68 10.71 -5.69 17.97
CA GLN A 68 11.98 -5.63 18.71
C GLN A 68 13.08 -6.46 18.04
N GLU A 69 12.75 -7.67 17.58
CA GLU A 69 13.68 -8.52 16.84
C GLU A 69 14.06 -7.90 15.49
N SER A 70 13.10 -7.29 14.78
CA SER A 70 13.34 -6.57 13.53
C SER A 70 14.27 -5.37 13.72
N ILE A 71 14.05 -4.55 14.76
CA ILE A 71 14.96 -3.46 15.11
C ILE A 71 16.37 -4.01 15.30
N ARG A 72 16.52 -5.09 16.08
CA ARG A 72 17.84 -5.69 16.34
C ARG A 72 18.52 -6.14 15.06
N ARG A 73 17.82 -6.82 14.15
CA ARG A 73 18.36 -7.23 12.84
C ARG A 73 18.76 -6.03 11.97
N LEU A 74 17.95 -4.98 11.93
CA LEU A 74 18.28 -3.76 11.17
C LEU A 74 19.54 -3.06 11.73
N GLN A 75 19.76 -3.15 13.05
CA GLN A 75 21.00 -2.67 13.69
C GLN A 75 22.20 -3.57 13.40
N ASP A 76 22.03 -4.89 13.48
CA ASP A 76 23.10 -5.86 13.18
C ASP A 76 23.58 -5.73 11.72
N MET A 77 22.68 -5.32 10.80
CA MET A 77 23.00 -5.04 9.39
C MET A 77 23.49 -3.62 9.14
N HIS A 78 23.65 -2.79 10.18
CA HIS A 78 24.01 -1.37 10.06
C HIS A 78 23.10 -0.57 9.11
N LEU A 79 21.82 -0.96 8.99
CA LEU A 79 20.84 -0.22 8.20
C LEU A 79 20.26 0.95 9.01
N ALA A 80 20.07 0.73 10.31
CA ALA A 80 19.63 1.73 11.26
C ALA A 80 20.48 1.65 12.55
N GLU A 81 20.88 2.78 13.10
CA GLU A 81 21.65 2.87 14.35
C GLU A 81 20.90 3.72 15.36
N ILE A 82 20.88 3.31 16.63
CA ILE A 82 20.26 4.09 17.69
C ILE A 82 21.21 5.24 18.06
N VAL A 83 20.72 6.47 17.93
CA VAL A 83 21.46 7.68 18.33
C VAL A 83 21.16 8.04 19.79
N ASP A 84 19.89 7.95 20.19
CA ASP A 84 19.45 8.16 21.56
C ASP A 84 18.53 7.00 22.00
N GLN A 85 18.82 6.42 23.17
CA GLN A 85 18.00 5.35 23.76
C GLN A 85 16.65 5.88 24.30
N GLY A 86 16.52 7.19 24.47
CA GLY A 86 15.40 7.79 25.20
C GLY A 86 15.45 7.47 26.69
N THR A 87 14.64 8.18 27.49
CA THR A 87 14.49 7.95 28.93
C THR A 87 13.02 7.79 29.29
N GLY A 88 12.71 6.80 30.13
CA GLY A 88 11.34 6.51 30.58
C GLY A 88 10.41 6.08 29.43
N THR A 89 9.37 6.87 29.19
CA THR A 89 8.38 6.63 28.12
C THR A 89 8.81 7.20 26.76
N ARG A 90 9.91 7.96 26.70
CA ARG A 90 10.41 8.51 25.44
C ARG A 90 10.98 7.39 24.57
N GLY A 91 10.57 7.39 23.30
CA GLY A 91 11.06 6.44 22.31
C GLY A 91 12.53 6.65 21.95
N LYS A 92 13.08 5.73 21.15
CA LYS A 92 14.45 5.78 20.65
C LYS A 92 14.53 6.63 19.39
N THR A 93 15.65 7.32 19.18
CA THR A 93 15.94 7.98 17.91
C THR A 93 16.94 7.16 17.11
N TYR A 94 16.75 7.15 15.79
CA TYR A 94 17.52 6.33 14.87
C TYR A 94 18.18 7.21 13.81
N THR A 95 19.35 6.81 13.35
CA THR A 95 20.00 7.30 12.13
C THR A 95 20.15 6.16 11.15
N PHE A 96 20.37 6.46 9.87
CA PHE A 96 20.48 5.45 8.82
C PHE A 96 21.80 5.56 8.07
N ASN A 97 22.24 4.43 7.53
CA ASN A 97 23.46 4.37 6.74
C ASN A 97 23.22 4.80 5.28
N PHE A 98 23.00 6.10 5.08
CA PHE A 98 22.87 6.68 3.73
C PHE A 98 24.19 6.67 2.95
N GLU A 99 25.32 6.50 3.62
CA GLU A 99 26.62 6.34 2.96
C GLU A 99 26.63 5.04 2.15
N TRP A 100 26.23 3.92 2.76
CA TRP A 100 26.05 2.65 2.08
C TRP A 100 25.14 2.77 0.85
N VAL A 101 24.01 3.47 0.97
CA VAL A 101 23.08 3.73 -0.16
C VAL A 101 23.79 4.44 -1.30
N ARG A 102 24.53 5.51 -1.02
CA ARG A 102 25.26 6.30 -2.03
C ARG A 102 26.33 5.46 -2.72
N GLU A 103 27.04 4.63 -1.97
CA GLU A 103 28.05 3.78 -2.57
C GLU A 103 27.42 2.68 -3.46
N VAL A 104 26.30 2.09 -3.06
CA VAL A 104 25.55 1.11 -3.88
C VAL A 104 25.05 1.80 -5.17
N ALA A 105 24.50 3.00 -5.05
CA ALA A 105 24.06 3.79 -6.20
C ALA A 105 25.22 4.11 -7.17
N ALA A 106 26.40 4.45 -6.64
CA ALA A 106 27.60 4.70 -7.44
C ALA A 106 28.07 3.45 -8.21
N GLU A 107 28.02 2.28 -7.58
CA GLU A 107 28.36 1.00 -8.23
C GLU A 107 27.34 0.61 -9.32
N ILE A 108 26.05 0.82 -9.07
CA ILE A 108 25.01 0.61 -10.09
C ILE A 108 25.26 1.52 -11.30
N LYS A 109 25.60 2.80 -11.06
CA LYS A 109 25.88 3.76 -12.11
C LYS A 109 27.09 3.36 -12.95
N SER A 110 28.19 2.93 -12.30
CA SER A 110 29.41 2.50 -13.01
C SER A 110 29.17 1.21 -13.83
N GLU A 111 28.37 0.27 -13.33
CA GLU A 111 28.00 -0.94 -14.06
C GLU A 111 27.08 -0.64 -15.27
N ILE A 112 26.16 0.31 -15.13
CA ILE A 112 25.32 0.74 -16.27
C ILE A 112 26.19 1.38 -17.35
N GLU A 113 27.16 2.22 -16.96
CA GLU A 113 28.08 2.86 -17.88
C GLU A 113 28.99 1.84 -18.59
N SER A 114 29.55 0.88 -17.85
CA SER A 114 30.40 -0.19 -18.39
C SER A 114 29.66 -1.01 -19.47
N ARG A 115 28.39 -1.37 -19.19
CA ARG A 115 27.50 -2.06 -20.13
C ARG A 115 27.17 -1.22 -21.35
N SER A 116 26.95 0.09 -21.17
CA SER A 116 26.68 1.00 -22.28
C SER A 116 27.88 1.08 -23.24
N ILE A 117 29.10 1.15 -22.72
CA ILE A 117 30.35 1.18 -23.49
C ILE A 117 30.55 -0.16 -24.21
N ALA A 118 30.33 -1.29 -23.52
CA ALA A 118 30.42 -2.62 -24.12
C ALA A 118 29.42 -2.79 -25.28
N ARG A 119 28.19 -2.29 -25.14
CA ARG A 119 27.16 -2.31 -26.19
C ARG A 119 27.55 -1.45 -27.39
N LYS A 120 28.12 -0.26 -27.17
CA LYS A 120 28.63 0.61 -28.25
C LYS A 120 29.79 -0.06 -29.01
N LYS A 121 30.74 -0.69 -28.30
CA LYS A 121 31.87 -1.41 -28.91
C LYS A 121 31.41 -2.61 -29.76
N ARG A 122 30.40 -3.36 -29.30
CA ARG A 122 29.83 -4.48 -30.07
C ARG A 122 29.17 -4.04 -31.37
N LYS A 123 28.41 -2.93 -31.36
CA LYS A 123 27.79 -2.39 -32.58
C LYS A 123 28.82 -1.96 -33.63
N LYS A 124 29.98 -1.44 -33.22
CA LYS A 124 31.04 -1.00 -34.14
C LYS A 124 31.81 -2.15 -34.80
N LYS A 125 31.76 -3.37 -34.25
CA LYS A 125 32.51 -4.54 -34.73
C LYS A 125 31.77 -5.39 -35.77
N ILE A 126 30.49 -5.11 -36.05
CA ILE A 126 29.74 -5.81 -37.09
C ILE A 126 29.90 -5.00 -38.39
N PRO A 127 30.76 -5.42 -39.34
CA PRO A 127 30.89 -4.73 -40.63
C PRO A 127 29.55 -4.77 -41.37
N ALA A 128 29.14 -3.62 -41.89
CA ALA A 128 27.85 -3.46 -42.57
C ALA A 128 27.71 -4.33 -43.85
N SER A 129 28.79 -4.93 -44.33
CA SER A 129 28.81 -5.72 -45.57
C SER A 129 28.26 -7.15 -45.44
N ASP A 130 28.03 -7.66 -44.23
CA ASP A 130 27.52 -9.03 -44.00
C ASP A 130 26.04 -9.09 -43.52
N ALA A 131 25.32 -7.97 -43.59
CA ALA A 131 23.96 -7.88 -43.06
C ALA A 131 22.89 -8.57 -43.93
N ASP A 132 23.15 -8.81 -45.22
CA ASP A 132 22.12 -9.26 -46.17
C ASP A 132 21.91 -10.78 -46.26
N ASN A 133 22.74 -11.62 -45.63
CA ASN A 133 22.66 -13.08 -45.80
C ASN A 133 22.51 -13.91 -44.51
N ARG A 134 22.21 -13.30 -43.35
CA ARG A 134 21.97 -14.06 -42.12
C ARG A 134 20.49 -14.35 -41.89
N VAL A 135 20.10 -15.59 -42.21
CA VAL A 135 18.88 -16.23 -41.72
C VAL A 135 18.85 -16.08 -40.18
N PRO A 136 17.75 -15.59 -39.58
CA PRO A 136 17.65 -15.43 -38.15
C PRO A 136 17.61 -16.81 -37.49
N SER A 137 18.76 -17.31 -37.03
CA SER A 137 18.78 -18.44 -36.12
C SER A 137 18.14 -17.99 -34.81
N ASN A 138 16.99 -18.59 -34.48
CA ASN A 138 16.25 -18.43 -33.23
C ASN A 138 17.00 -19.03 -32.02
N GLU A 139 18.31 -18.79 -31.90
CA GLU A 139 19.00 -19.01 -30.63
C GLU A 139 18.61 -17.87 -29.69
N ILE A 140 17.56 -18.12 -28.92
CA ILE A 140 17.15 -17.32 -27.77
C ILE A 140 18.30 -17.36 -26.76
N LEU A 141 19.31 -16.51 -26.94
CA LEU A 141 20.29 -16.24 -25.90
C LEU A 141 19.53 -15.65 -24.71
N PRO A 142 19.67 -16.22 -23.50
CA PRO A 142 18.93 -15.79 -22.33
C PRO A 142 19.31 -14.34 -22.04
N THR A 143 18.40 -13.43 -22.38
CA THR A 143 18.59 -12.02 -22.11
C THR A 143 18.54 -11.83 -20.59
N ARG A 144 19.71 -11.76 -19.93
CA ARG A 144 19.86 -11.30 -18.54
C ARG A 144 19.43 -9.82 -18.48
N LYS A 145 18.13 -9.55 -18.48
CA LYS A 145 17.58 -8.18 -18.49
C LYS A 145 17.45 -7.53 -17.11
N SER A 146 17.61 -8.27 -16.01
CA SER A 146 17.29 -7.77 -14.65
C SER A 146 18.35 -8.01 -13.56
N ALA A 147 19.54 -8.51 -13.90
CA ALA A 147 20.53 -8.94 -12.90
C ALA A 147 21.40 -7.86 -12.19
N PRO A 148 21.53 -6.58 -12.61
CA PRO A 148 22.59 -5.73 -12.05
C PRO A 148 22.36 -5.40 -10.57
N LEU A 149 21.11 -5.16 -10.16
CA LEU A 149 20.86 -4.68 -8.80
C LEU A 149 21.09 -5.76 -7.75
N ARG A 150 20.65 -6.99 -7.98
CA ARG A 150 20.82 -8.09 -7.02
C ARG A 150 22.30 -8.45 -6.85
N ASP A 151 23.03 -8.55 -7.96
CA ASP A 151 24.45 -8.94 -7.95
C ASP A 151 25.37 -7.86 -7.34
N ILE A 152 24.95 -6.59 -7.40
CA ILE A 152 25.71 -5.46 -6.84
C ILE A 152 25.42 -5.30 -5.34
N VAL A 153 24.14 -5.33 -4.96
CA VAL A 153 23.75 -5.04 -3.57
C VAL A 153 24.24 -6.12 -2.61
N THR A 154 24.25 -7.40 -3.01
CA THR A 154 24.72 -8.51 -2.15
C THR A 154 26.23 -8.47 -1.90
N ARG A 155 27.04 -7.88 -2.78
CA ARG A 155 28.52 -7.89 -2.65
C ARG A 155 29.04 -7.13 -1.44
N LYS A 156 28.29 -6.13 -0.95
CA LYS A 156 28.77 -5.24 0.12
C LYS A 156 28.53 -5.75 1.53
N PHE A 157 27.61 -6.68 1.72
CA PHE A 157 27.39 -7.33 3.01
C PHE A 157 28.37 -8.49 3.29
N ALA A 158 29.23 -8.84 2.33
CA ALA A 158 30.10 -10.02 2.41
C ALA A 158 31.29 -9.91 3.39
N TYR A 159 31.39 -8.85 4.20
CA TYR A 159 32.37 -8.77 5.29
C TYR A 159 31.64 -8.83 6.64
N LEU A 160 31.38 -10.05 7.09
CA LEU A 160 31.59 -10.56 8.46
C LEU A 160 30.81 -11.88 8.68
N THR A 161 31.53 -12.99 8.49
CA THR A 161 31.32 -14.36 9.03
C THR A 161 30.31 -15.32 8.37
N GLY A 162 30.86 -16.48 7.94
CA GLY A 162 30.39 -17.80 8.42
C GLY A 162 29.32 -18.57 7.63
N VAL A 163 29.78 -19.46 6.75
CA VAL A 163 29.16 -20.66 6.13
C VAL A 163 27.84 -21.24 6.72
N ALA A 164 26.83 -21.37 5.83
CA ALA A 164 25.74 -22.39 5.68
C ALA A 164 24.74 -22.67 6.84
N THR A 165 23.45 -23.02 6.65
CA THR A 165 22.79 -23.92 5.67
C THR A 165 21.32 -23.56 5.36
N ARG A 166 20.83 -24.25 4.32
CA ARG A 166 19.52 -24.26 3.65
C ARG A 166 18.42 -24.92 4.51
N GLU A 167 17.19 -24.38 4.43
CA GLU A 167 15.85 -25.04 4.45
C GLU A 167 14.81 -24.30 5.30
N SER A 168 13.78 -23.74 4.65
CA SER A 168 12.39 -23.80 5.13
C SER A 168 11.42 -23.40 4.00
N ALA A 169 10.31 -24.14 3.96
CA ALA A 169 9.27 -24.17 2.93
C ALA A 169 8.45 -22.87 2.80
N PRO A 170 7.71 -22.64 1.70
CA PRO A 170 6.91 -21.42 1.53
C PRO A 170 5.71 -21.40 2.50
N GLN A 171 5.64 -20.35 3.33
CA GLN A 171 4.46 -20.01 4.12
C GLN A 171 3.59 -19.00 3.37
N THR A 172 2.29 -19.31 3.26
CA THR A 172 1.24 -18.45 2.73
C THR A 172 0.86 -17.41 3.80
N TYR A 173 0.75 -16.13 3.44
CA TYR A 173 0.32 -15.05 4.34
C TYR A 173 -1.05 -14.49 3.93
N VAL A 174 -1.92 -14.34 4.92
CA VAL A 174 -3.14 -13.52 4.90
C VAL A 174 -2.75 -12.12 5.42
N VAL A 175 -3.27 -11.05 4.80
CA VAL A 175 -2.98 -9.65 5.18
C VAL A 175 -4.26 -9.02 5.75
N PRO A 176 -4.23 -8.40 6.94
CA PRO A 176 -5.25 -7.45 7.37
C PRO A 176 -4.91 -6.03 6.89
N THR A 177 -5.96 -5.32 6.47
CA THR A 177 -6.04 -3.98 5.86
C THR A 177 -5.71 -2.82 6.82
N GLY A 178 -5.25 -1.68 6.27
CA GLY A 178 -5.09 -0.39 6.99
C GLY A 178 -4.52 0.73 6.11
N THR A 179 -5.17 1.90 6.15
CA THR A 179 -5.11 3.11 5.29
C THR A 179 -4.02 4.13 5.68
N TYR A 180 -3.56 5.01 4.77
CA TYR A 180 -2.56 6.07 5.01
C TYR A 180 -3.05 7.49 4.65
N VAL A 181 -2.55 8.51 5.37
CA VAL A 181 -2.83 9.95 5.18
C VAL A 181 -1.72 10.61 4.34
N GLY A 182 -2.08 11.32 3.27
CA GLY A 182 -1.15 11.98 2.33
C GLY A 182 -0.85 13.44 2.67
N GLY A 183 0.42 13.86 2.56
CA GLY A 183 0.87 15.25 2.70
C GLY A 183 0.76 16.07 1.41
N ALA A 184 1.01 17.38 1.51
CA ALA A 184 0.72 18.43 0.49
C ALA A 184 1.33 18.26 -0.92
N ASP A 185 2.28 17.33 -1.11
CA ASP A 185 2.88 17.01 -2.41
C ASP A 185 2.47 15.62 -2.94
N ALA A 186 1.54 14.93 -2.27
CA ALA A 186 0.97 13.68 -2.75
C ALA A 186 0.01 13.93 -3.93
N PRO A 187 -0.10 13.00 -4.90
CA PRO A 187 -1.17 13.08 -5.90
C PRO A 187 -2.54 13.16 -5.18
N PRO A 188 -3.53 13.85 -5.76
CA PRO A 188 -4.84 14.03 -5.13
C PRO A 188 -5.45 12.70 -4.69
N PHE A 189 -6.24 12.75 -3.61
CA PHE A 189 -6.94 11.60 -3.03
C PHE A 189 -7.62 10.78 -4.14
N GLY A 190 -7.41 9.45 -4.12
CA GLY A 190 -7.94 8.52 -5.15
C GLY A 190 -6.92 7.79 -6.03
N TYR A 191 -5.61 8.08 -5.94
CA TYR A 191 -4.59 7.47 -6.83
C TYR A 191 -3.84 6.25 -6.26
N ALA A 192 -4.04 5.89 -4.99
CA ALA A 192 -3.37 4.75 -4.38
C ALA A 192 -4.36 3.62 -4.07
N THR A 193 -4.70 2.80 -5.07
CA THR A 193 -5.34 1.51 -4.79
C THR A 193 -4.30 0.57 -4.19
N SER A 194 -4.53 0.10 -2.96
CA SER A 194 -3.84 -1.05 -2.37
C SER A 194 -4.15 -2.31 -3.18
N GLY A 195 -3.37 -2.57 -4.23
CA GLY A 195 -3.47 -3.79 -5.02
C GLY A 195 -2.40 -4.80 -4.60
N ILE A 196 -2.81 -6.02 -4.26
CA ILE A 196 -1.92 -7.19 -4.25
C ILE A 196 -1.37 -7.30 -5.68
N ARG A 197 -0.07 -7.05 -5.88
CA ARG A 197 0.54 -7.25 -7.20
C ARG A 197 0.45 -8.74 -7.54
N PRO A 198 -0.13 -9.12 -8.68
CA PRO A 198 -0.16 -10.51 -9.08
C PRO A 198 1.28 -11.02 -9.20
N LEU A 199 1.53 -12.20 -8.63
CA LEU A 199 2.77 -12.91 -8.88
C LEU A 199 2.69 -13.49 -10.29
N LYS A 200 3.81 -13.43 -11.02
CA LYS A 200 3.95 -14.19 -12.27
C LYS A 200 3.82 -15.69 -11.97
N LYS A 201 3.58 -16.50 -13.01
CA LYS A 201 3.56 -17.98 -12.89
C LYS A 201 4.84 -18.56 -12.26
N ASP A 202 5.94 -17.82 -12.25
CA ASP A 202 7.21 -18.20 -11.61
C ASP A 202 7.36 -17.71 -10.15
N GLY A 203 6.28 -17.20 -9.53
CA GLY A 203 6.27 -16.76 -8.13
C GLY A 203 7.00 -15.44 -7.88
N LYS A 204 7.45 -14.73 -8.92
CA LYS A 204 8.11 -13.43 -8.77
C LYS A 204 7.12 -12.28 -8.84
N PRO A 205 7.38 -11.17 -8.11
CA PRO A 205 6.57 -9.96 -8.22
C PRO A 205 6.56 -9.44 -9.66
N ASP A 206 5.37 -9.14 -10.16
CA ASP A 206 5.21 -8.53 -11.47
C ASP A 206 5.43 -7.01 -11.39
N PHE A 207 6.50 -6.56 -12.06
CA PHE A 207 6.86 -5.15 -12.19
C PHE A 207 6.48 -4.56 -13.54
N THR A 208 5.75 -5.32 -14.36
CA THR A 208 5.26 -4.79 -15.64
C THR A 208 4.27 -3.67 -15.33
N VAL A 209 4.48 -2.50 -15.94
CA VAL A 209 3.50 -1.41 -15.87
C VAL A 209 2.39 -1.79 -16.84
N TYR A 210 1.24 -2.14 -16.28
CA TYR A 210 0.08 -2.46 -17.10
C TYR A 210 -0.67 -1.18 -17.38
N PRO A 211 -0.93 -0.85 -18.66
CA PRO A 211 -1.76 0.30 -18.98
C PRO A 211 -3.16 0.09 -18.41
N ASN A 212 -3.81 1.17 -18.02
CA ASN A 212 -5.24 1.13 -17.74
C ASN A 212 -5.97 0.69 -19.01
N VAL A 213 -7.04 -0.09 -18.85
CA VAL A 213 -7.81 -0.64 -19.95
C VAL A 213 -9.23 -0.13 -19.90
N GLU A 214 -9.73 0.28 -21.07
CA GLU A 214 -11.14 0.62 -21.23
C GLU A 214 -11.95 -0.67 -21.30
N ARG A 215 -13.03 -0.73 -20.52
CA ARG A 215 -13.91 -1.89 -20.43
C ARG A 215 -15.36 -1.45 -20.39
N TRP A 216 -16.19 -2.21 -21.09
CA TRP A 216 -17.62 -2.18 -20.83
C TRP A 216 -17.91 -2.94 -19.56
N VAL A 217 -18.75 -2.37 -18.72
CA VAL A 217 -19.26 -3.02 -17.51
C VAL A 217 -20.77 -2.99 -17.51
N THR A 218 -21.37 -3.97 -16.84
CA THR A 218 -22.79 -3.99 -16.49
C THR A 218 -22.89 -3.91 -14.98
N ILE A 219 -23.65 -2.94 -14.47
CA ILE A 219 -23.90 -2.79 -13.03
C ILE A 219 -24.83 -3.92 -12.60
N THR A 220 -24.44 -4.70 -11.60
CA THR A 220 -25.16 -5.89 -11.14
C THR A 220 -25.94 -5.68 -9.85
N SER A 221 -25.43 -4.83 -8.95
CA SER A 221 -26.18 -4.36 -7.77
C SER A 221 -25.67 -2.98 -7.36
N VAL A 222 -26.52 -2.25 -6.64
CA VAL A 222 -26.15 -1.01 -5.97
C VAL A 222 -26.68 -1.11 -4.56
N ASP A 223 -25.77 -1.08 -3.60
CA ASP A 223 -26.07 -1.30 -2.20
C ASP A 223 -25.83 0.02 -1.44
N PRO A 224 -26.90 0.66 -0.91
CA PRO A 224 -26.75 1.83 -0.07
C PRO A 224 -26.28 1.43 1.33
N GLU A 225 -25.30 2.14 1.85
CA GLU A 225 -24.71 1.89 3.16
C GLU A 225 -24.63 3.20 3.97
N ASP A 226 -24.93 3.10 5.26
CA ASP A 226 -24.70 4.16 6.24
C ASP A 226 -23.45 3.78 7.05
N LEU A 227 -22.39 4.60 6.99
CA LEU A 227 -21.17 4.38 7.74
C LEU A 227 -21.33 4.93 9.16
N GLU A 228 -21.41 4.03 10.14
CA GLU A 228 -21.65 4.36 11.55
C GLU A 228 -20.56 5.26 12.16
N ASP A 229 -19.31 5.14 11.69
CA ASP A 229 -18.17 5.82 12.27
C ASP A 229 -18.18 7.34 11.99
N ASP A 230 -18.65 7.75 10.80
CA ASP A 230 -18.57 9.15 10.32
C ASP A 230 -19.93 9.73 9.89
N ASN A 231 -21.04 9.04 10.14
CA ASN A 231 -22.40 9.37 9.64
C ASN A 231 -22.47 9.57 8.12
N ALA A 232 -21.48 9.08 7.38
CA ALA A 232 -21.42 9.20 5.93
C ALA A 232 -22.40 8.23 5.27
N LYS A 233 -23.02 8.65 4.17
CA LYS A 233 -23.86 7.79 3.32
C LYS A 233 -23.13 7.47 2.05
N CYS A 234 -23.06 6.20 1.70
CA CYS A 234 -22.35 5.73 0.53
C CYS A 234 -23.18 4.76 -0.31
N LEU A 235 -22.75 4.61 -1.55
CA LEU A 235 -23.27 3.65 -2.51
C LEU A 235 -22.14 2.74 -2.94
N THR A 236 -22.32 1.43 -2.76
CA THR A 236 -21.42 0.40 -3.27
C THR A 236 -21.98 -0.15 -4.57
N PHE A 237 -21.32 0.14 -5.69
CA PHE A 237 -21.70 -0.32 -7.02
C PHE A 237 -20.96 -1.59 -7.37
N ASN A 238 -21.67 -2.72 -7.42
CA ASN A 238 -21.11 -3.95 -7.94
C ASN A 238 -21.32 -4.00 -9.46
N TYR A 239 -20.26 -4.34 -10.20
CA TYR A 239 -20.33 -4.45 -11.65
C TYR A 239 -19.58 -5.67 -12.18
N THR A 240 -20.01 -6.15 -13.34
CA THR A 240 -19.35 -7.21 -14.10
C THR A 240 -18.83 -6.65 -15.41
N THR A 241 -17.54 -6.80 -15.66
CA THR A 241 -16.89 -6.43 -16.91
C THR A 241 -17.29 -7.36 -18.07
N ASP A 242 -17.07 -6.93 -19.31
CA ASP A 242 -17.28 -7.73 -20.53
C ASP A 242 -16.50 -9.07 -20.58
N CYS A 243 -15.42 -9.19 -19.79
CA CYS A 243 -14.66 -10.43 -19.63
C CYS A 243 -15.06 -11.27 -18.41
N GLY A 244 -16.14 -10.91 -17.71
CA GLY A 244 -16.69 -11.64 -16.58
C GLY A 244 -15.99 -11.39 -15.23
N ILE A 245 -15.08 -10.41 -15.16
CA ILE A 245 -14.48 -9.98 -13.88
C ILE A 245 -15.51 -9.15 -13.13
N GLN A 246 -15.75 -9.51 -11.86
CA GLN A 246 -16.59 -8.77 -10.93
C GLN A 246 -15.72 -7.87 -10.04
N SER A 247 -16.19 -6.65 -9.78
CA SER A 247 -15.56 -5.67 -8.90
C SER A 247 -16.60 -4.70 -8.38
N ASP A 248 -16.23 -3.90 -7.40
CA ASP A 248 -17.05 -2.85 -6.80
C ASP A 248 -16.44 -1.43 -6.98
N ILE A 249 -17.29 -0.41 -6.82
CA ILE A 249 -16.92 1.00 -6.69
C ILE A 249 -17.64 1.54 -5.46
N PHE A 250 -16.89 2.19 -4.58
CA PHE A 250 -17.43 2.86 -3.40
C PHE A 250 -17.55 4.37 -3.68
N ILE A 251 -18.75 4.93 -3.50
CA ILE A 251 -19.01 6.36 -3.73
C ILE A 251 -19.69 6.97 -2.51
N VAL A 252 -19.08 8.01 -1.94
CA VAL A 252 -19.67 8.80 -0.84
C VAL A 252 -20.69 9.79 -1.42
N THR A 253 -21.91 9.77 -0.91
CA THR A 253 -23.01 10.65 -1.36
C THR A 253 -23.35 11.75 -0.37
N SER A 254 -23.08 11.51 0.91
CA SER A 254 -23.21 12.47 2.00
C SER A 254 -22.07 12.23 2.99
N SER A 255 -21.38 13.28 3.42
CA SER A 255 -20.35 13.21 4.48
C SER A 255 -20.27 14.57 5.16
N ASP A 256 -19.86 14.60 6.43
CA ASP A 256 -19.55 15.84 7.13
C ASP A 256 -18.27 16.51 6.57
N ASP A 257 -17.43 15.74 5.87
CA ASP A 257 -16.30 16.26 5.08
C ASP A 257 -16.78 16.72 3.70
N GLU A 258 -16.86 18.04 3.51
CA GLU A 258 -17.26 18.67 2.24
C GLU A 258 -16.39 18.25 1.04
N SER A 259 -15.10 17.98 1.27
CA SER A 259 -14.17 17.58 0.21
C SER A 259 -14.46 16.16 -0.24
N GLU A 260 -14.65 15.25 0.71
CA GLU A 260 -15.00 13.86 0.42
C GLU A 260 -16.35 13.76 -0.29
N GLN A 261 -17.35 14.51 0.19
CA GLN A 261 -18.66 14.59 -0.43
C GLN A 261 -18.58 15.15 -1.87
N ALA A 262 -17.81 16.21 -2.10
CA ALA A 262 -17.65 16.80 -3.43
C ALA A 262 -16.99 15.83 -4.43
N ASP A 263 -15.97 15.10 -3.99
CA ASP A 263 -15.30 14.09 -4.81
C ASP A 263 -16.26 12.92 -5.13
N GLY A 264 -16.99 12.44 -4.13
CA GLY A 264 -18.00 11.40 -4.32
C GLY A 264 -19.11 11.81 -5.29
N GLN A 265 -19.65 13.03 -5.17
CA GLN A 265 -20.65 13.57 -6.09
C GLN A 265 -20.12 13.73 -7.52
N LYS A 266 -18.85 14.09 -7.68
CA LYS A 266 -18.20 14.17 -9.00
C LYS A 266 -18.06 12.80 -9.65
N VAL A 267 -17.68 11.78 -8.89
CA VAL A 267 -17.61 10.39 -9.39
C VAL A 267 -19.01 9.89 -9.75
N LEU A 268 -20.01 10.13 -8.90
CA LEU A 268 -21.41 9.77 -9.18
C LEU A 268 -21.92 10.45 -10.46
N GLY A 269 -21.73 11.76 -10.60
CA GLY A 269 -22.13 12.49 -11.81
C GLY A 269 -21.45 11.96 -13.08
N SER A 270 -20.17 11.57 -12.98
CA SER A 270 -19.45 10.96 -14.10
C SER A 270 -19.98 9.56 -14.43
N LEU A 271 -20.44 8.80 -13.44
CA LEU A 271 -21.08 7.50 -13.63
C LEU A 271 -22.46 7.66 -14.29
N LEU A 272 -23.27 8.60 -13.79
CA LEU A 272 -24.59 8.94 -14.35
C LEU A 272 -24.48 9.34 -15.83
N ASP A 273 -23.54 10.24 -16.16
CA ASP A 273 -23.26 10.62 -17.54
C ASP A 273 -22.83 9.42 -18.41
N ALA A 274 -21.97 8.55 -17.87
CA ALA A 274 -21.52 7.35 -18.58
C ALA A 274 -22.63 6.32 -18.83
N VAL A 275 -23.65 6.24 -17.98
CA VAL A 275 -24.85 5.41 -18.21
C VAL A 275 -25.96 6.14 -18.99
N GLY A 276 -25.81 7.44 -19.24
CA GLY A 276 -26.79 8.25 -19.95
C GLY A 276 -27.98 8.70 -19.09
N LEU A 277 -27.76 8.92 -17.80
CA LEU A 277 -28.76 9.46 -16.86
C LEU A 277 -28.33 10.84 -16.37
N SER A 278 -29.29 11.75 -16.21
CA SER A 278 -29.06 13.07 -15.60
C SER A 278 -29.12 13.01 -14.08
N ASP A 279 -30.00 12.16 -13.58
CA ASP A 279 -30.40 12.01 -12.19
C ASP A 279 -31.00 10.61 -11.99
N ILE A 280 -31.10 10.21 -10.73
CA ILE A 280 -31.74 8.97 -10.30
C ILE A 280 -32.57 9.28 -9.05
N GLU A 281 -33.74 8.66 -8.93
CA GLU A 281 -34.53 8.71 -7.71
C GLU A 281 -34.15 7.56 -6.76
N THR A 282 -33.85 6.38 -7.33
CA THR A 282 -33.43 5.21 -6.57
C THR A 282 -32.17 4.55 -7.12
N ALA A 283 -31.41 3.90 -6.25
CA ALA A 283 -30.16 3.22 -6.60
C ALA A 283 -30.37 2.07 -7.60
N GLU A 284 -31.54 1.43 -7.56
CA GLU A 284 -31.91 0.30 -8.42
C GLU A 284 -32.02 0.68 -9.90
N GLU A 285 -32.23 1.95 -10.23
CA GLU A 285 -32.29 2.44 -11.62
C GLU A 285 -30.98 2.23 -12.40
N LEU A 286 -29.88 2.08 -11.67
CA LEU A 286 -28.56 1.81 -12.22
C LEU A 286 -28.32 0.32 -12.48
N VAL A 287 -29.08 -0.58 -11.86
CA VAL A 287 -28.88 -2.02 -12.03
C VAL A 287 -29.25 -2.43 -13.46
N GLY A 288 -28.35 -3.19 -14.10
CA GLY A 288 -28.46 -3.62 -15.50
C GLY A 288 -27.96 -2.58 -16.51
N ARG A 289 -27.68 -1.33 -16.09
CA ARG A 289 -27.09 -0.32 -16.97
C ARG A 289 -25.67 -0.67 -17.33
N ARG A 290 -25.28 -0.26 -18.55
CA ARG A 290 -23.93 -0.44 -19.07
C ARG A 290 -23.19 0.89 -19.06
N ALA A 291 -21.92 0.86 -18.67
CA ALA A 291 -21.04 2.01 -18.68
C ALA A 291 -19.68 1.63 -19.28
N ARG A 292 -18.99 2.60 -19.88
CA ARG A 292 -17.57 2.48 -20.23
C ARG A 292 -16.73 2.99 -19.07
N LEU A 293 -15.95 2.12 -18.48
CA LEU A 293 -15.04 2.46 -17.39
C LEU A 293 -13.59 2.27 -17.83
N LEU A 294 -12.71 3.15 -17.34
CA LEU A 294 -11.28 2.93 -17.37
C LEU A 294 -10.88 2.17 -16.09
N LEU A 295 -10.36 0.96 -16.23
CA LEU A 295 -10.03 0.07 -15.12
C LEU A 295 -8.53 -0.24 -15.07
N HIS A 296 -8.04 -0.55 -13.88
CA HIS A 296 -6.72 -1.16 -13.69
C HIS A 296 -6.72 -2.60 -14.22
N TYR A 297 -5.76 -2.90 -15.09
CA TYR A 297 -5.69 -4.18 -15.82
C TYR A 297 -5.71 -5.44 -14.93
N HIS A 298 -5.19 -5.36 -13.71
CA HIS A 298 -4.93 -6.53 -12.88
C HIS A 298 -6.02 -6.93 -11.91
N ASN A 299 -6.60 -5.93 -11.25
CA ASN A 299 -7.60 -6.13 -10.20
C ASN A 299 -8.97 -5.64 -10.64
N GLY A 300 -9.10 -5.11 -11.86
CA GLY A 300 -10.33 -4.46 -12.29
C GLY A 300 -10.61 -3.16 -11.53
N GLY A 301 -9.67 -2.64 -10.74
CA GLY A 301 -9.89 -1.48 -9.90
C GLY A 301 -10.32 -0.26 -10.72
N PHE A 302 -11.36 0.43 -10.26
CA PHE A 302 -11.90 1.60 -10.92
C PHE A 302 -10.87 2.75 -10.98
N VAL A 303 -10.76 3.40 -12.14
CA VAL A 303 -9.94 4.61 -12.32
C VAL A 303 -10.83 5.82 -12.61
N LYS A 304 -11.69 5.73 -13.63
CA LYS A 304 -12.68 6.77 -13.97
C LYS A 304 -13.76 6.25 -14.90
N CYS A 305 -14.90 6.94 -14.92
CA CYS A 305 -15.92 6.78 -15.95
C CYS A 305 -15.45 7.44 -17.26
N LEU A 306 -15.78 6.85 -18.39
CA LEU A 306 -15.57 7.44 -19.71
C LEU A 306 -16.91 8.00 -20.21
N PRO A 307 -16.90 9.21 -20.80
CA PRO A 307 -18.13 9.81 -21.30
C PRO A 307 -18.72 8.96 -22.42
N ARG A 308 -20.04 9.01 -22.56
CA ARG A 308 -20.75 8.38 -23.69
C ARG A 308 -20.31 9.07 -24.99
N GLU A 309 -19.86 8.30 -25.97
CA GLU A 309 -19.54 8.87 -27.29
C GLU A 309 -20.85 9.16 -28.04
N ASN A 310 -20.98 10.37 -28.57
CA ASN A 310 -22.14 10.80 -29.35
C ASN A 310 -22.33 9.86 -30.57
N GLY A 311 -23.26 8.91 -30.48
CA GLY A 311 -23.53 7.91 -31.52
C GLY A 311 -23.70 6.47 -31.02
N ASP A 312 -23.48 6.20 -29.74
CA ASP A 312 -23.55 4.84 -29.16
C ASP A 312 -24.98 4.40 -28.72
N ASP A 313 -26.03 5.07 -29.23
CA ASP A 313 -27.44 4.79 -28.90
C ASP A 313 -27.94 3.43 -29.44
N THR A 314 -27.12 2.71 -30.20
CA THR A 314 -27.49 1.41 -30.78
C THR A 314 -27.45 0.23 -29.80
N HIS A 315 -27.04 0.45 -28.54
CA HIS A 315 -26.92 -0.62 -27.54
C HIS A 315 -27.98 -0.62 -26.44
N ASP A 316 -28.92 0.34 -26.43
CA ASP A 316 -30.00 0.43 -25.42
C ASP A 316 -31.08 -0.66 -25.52
N SER A 317 -30.97 -1.60 -26.47
CA SER A 317 -31.97 -2.66 -26.67
C SER A 317 -31.40 -4.08 -26.77
N ILE A 318 -30.16 -4.32 -26.33
CA ILE A 318 -29.74 -5.70 -26.07
C ILE A 318 -30.43 -6.10 -24.77
N GLU A 319 -31.50 -6.89 -24.86
CA GLU A 319 -32.09 -7.62 -23.73
C GLU A 319 -30.93 -8.10 -22.85
N ALA A 320 -30.85 -7.59 -21.61
CA ALA A 320 -29.88 -8.06 -20.65
C ALA A 320 -29.90 -9.60 -20.71
N PRO A 321 -28.76 -10.28 -20.95
CA PRO A 321 -28.76 -11.74 -20.98
C PRO A 321 -29.42 -12.17 -19.69
N ALA A 322 -30.52 -12.92 -19.80
CA ALA A 322 -31.36 -13.29 -18.67
C ALA A 322 -30.42 -13.74 -17.55
N ILE A 323 -30.28 -12.89 -16.52
CA ILE A 323 -29.51 -13.24 -15.33
C ILE A 323 -30.15 -14.55 -14.91
N PRO A 324 -29.44 -15.69 -14.87
CA PRO A 324 -30.04 -16.92 -14.43
C PRO A 324 -30.63 -16.60 -13.07
N GLN A 325 -31.96 -16.61 -12.97
CA GLN A 325 -32.61 -16.54 -11.68
C GLN A 325 -32.01 -17.71 -10.94
N VAL A 326 -31.17 -17.41 -9.96
CA VAL A 326 -30.69 -18.41 -9.03
C VAL A 326 -31.95 -18.89 -8.36
N ASP A 327 -32.41 -20.05 -8.81
CA ASP A 327 -33.56 -20.72 -8.28
C ASP A 327 -33.28 -20.93 -6.79
N ARG A 328 -33.90 -20.09 -5.96
CA ARG A 328 -33.84 -20.21 -4.50
C ARG A 328 -34.69 -21.39 -4.00
N SER A 329 -35.14 -22.29 -4.89
CA SER A 329 -35.71 -23.57 -4.51
C SER A 329 -34.64 -24.67 -4.42
N GLY A 330 -34.29 -25.02 -3.18
CA GLY A 330 -33.88 -26.38 -2.85
C GLY A 330 -32.39 -26.71 -2.86
N ILE A 331 -31.62 -26.11 -1.95
CA ILE A 331 -30.70 -26.92 -1.13
C ILE A 331 -31.13 -26.76 0.32
N VAL A 332 -31.98 -27.70 0.77
CA VAL A 332 -32.14 -27.96 2.21
C VAL A 332 -30.87 -28.67 2.62
N ILE A 333 -29.89 -27.94 3.15
CA ILE A 333 -28.89 -28.56 4.00
C ILE A 333 -29.55 -28.71 5.35
N ASP A 334 -29.99 -29.94 5.62
CA ASP A 334 -30.50 -30.36 6.93
C ASP A 334 -29.30 -30.41 7.91
N TYR A 335 -28.85 -29.23 8.34
CA TYR A 335 -28.08 -29.13 9.57
C TYR A 335 -29.10 -29.13 10.70
N ASP A 336 -29.27 -30.28 11.33
CA ASP A 336 -29.78 -30.39 12.70
C ASP A 336 -28.98 -29.44 13.59
N TRP A 337 -29.44 -28.19 13.68
CA TRP A 337 -28.86 -27.20 14.56
C TRP A 337 -29.18 -27.63 15.99
N LYS A 338 -28.26 -28.37 16.59
CA LYS A 338 -28.27 -28.60 18.03
C LYS A 338 -27.76 -27.33 18.69
N PRO A 339 -28.58 -26.60 19.46
CA PRO A 339 -28.10 -25.44 20.20
C PRO A 339 -26.91 -25.88 21.05
N THR A 340 -25.82 -25.11 20.97
CA THR A 340 -24.64 -25.34 21.78
C THR A 340 -25.09 -25.34 23.25
N PRO A 341 -24.72 -26.34 24.07
CA PRO A 341 -25.16 -26.41 25.46
C PRO A 341 -24.82 -25.09 26.15
N HIS A 342 -25.81 -24.48 26.79
CA HIS A 342 -25.66 -23.21 27.48
C HIS A 342 -24.67 -23.41 28.63
N ILE A 343 -23.42 -23.01 28.41
CA ILE A 343 -22.42 -22.95 29.48
C ILE A 343 -22.74 -21.68 30.27
N GLU A 344 -23.28 -21.84 31.48
CA GLU A 344 -23.46 -20.73 32.42
C GLU A 344 -22.09 -20.09 32.68
N ARG A 345 -21.85 -18.93 32.06
CA ARG A 345 -20.65 -18.15 32.34
C ARG A 345 -20.80 -17.55 33.74
N PRO A 346 -19.81 -17.69 34.64
CA PRO A 346 -19.88 -17.07 35.95
C PRO A 346 -20.05 -15.56 35.77
N ARG A 347 -21.03 -14.98 36.49
CA ARG A 347 -21.32 -13.54 36.45
C ARG A 347 -20.05 -12.76 36.76
N VAL A 348 -19.52 -12.07 35.76
CA VAL A 348 -18.41 -11.13 35.96
C VAL A 348 -18.96 -9.98 36.79
N LYS A 349 -18.60 -9.94 38.08
CA LYS A 349 -18.86 -8.78 38.92
C LYS A 349 -18.02 -7.64 38.38
N PHE A 350 -18.69 -6.64 37.81
CA PHE A 350 -18.07 -5.36 37.49
C PHE A 350 -17.63 -4.73 38.81
N VAL A 351 -16.32 -4.75 39.08
CA VAL A 351 -15.73 -3.99 40.18
C VAL A 351 -15.33 -2.65 39.56
N PRO A 352 -16.03 -1.55 39.86
CA PRO A 352 -15.59 -0.23 39.40
C PRO A 352 -14.22 0.01 40.02
N ARG A 353 -13.18 0.04 39.19
CA ARG A 353 -11.86 0.49 39.61
C ARG A 353 -11.99 2.00 39.79
N TYR A 354 -12.11 2.45 41.02
CA TYR A 354 -11.83 3.84 41.36
C TYR A 354 -10.41 4.13 40.84
N SER A 355 -10.31 5.01 39.85
CA SER A 355 -9.03 5.51 39.38
C SER A 355 -8.40 6.31 40.51
N VAL A 356 -7.48 5.68 41.24
CA VAL A 356 -6.55 6.41 42.09
C VAL A 356 -5.64 7.16 41.13
N VAL A 357 -6.00 8.40 40.81
CA VAL A 357 -5.13 9.33 40.10
C VAL A 357 -3.95 9.59 41.02
N PRO A 358 -2.71 9.20 40.66
CA PRO A 358 -1.55 9.45 41.50
C PRO A 358 -1.46 10.95 41.79
N GLU A 359 -1.11 11.32 43.03
CA GLU A 359 -1.02 12.71 43.48
C GLU A 359 -0.06 13.56 42.59
N ALA A 360 0.93 12.90 41.99
CA ALA A 360 1.83 13.46 40.99
C ALA A 360 1.14 13.92 39.69
N VAL A 361 0.02 13.29 39.32
CA VAL A 361 -0.76 13.67 38.12
C VAL A 361 -1.65 14.87 38.41
N LYS A 362 -2.16 15.00 39.64
CA LYS A 362 -2.89 16.20 40.07
C LYS A 362 -1.99 17.44 40.07
N THR A 363 -0.79 17.32 40.63
CA THR A 363 0.19 18.43 40.66
C THR A 363 0.60 18.88 39.25
N VAL A 364 0.80 17.94 38.31
CA VAL A 364 1.09 18.30 36.91
C VAL A 364 -0.09 18.99 36.24
N HIS A 365 -1.33 18.57 36.54
CA HIS A 365 -2.53 19.21 35.99
C HIS A 365 -2.74 20.63 36.55
N GLU A 366 -2.52 20.82 37.85
CA GLU A 366 -2.57 22.13 38.51
C GLU A 366 -1.48 23.07 37.97
N MET A 367 -0.24 22.60 37.81
CA MET A 367 0.84 23.39 37.20
C MET A 367 0.55 23.76 35.73
N ALA A 368 -0.13 22.89 34.98
CA ALA A 368 -0.53 23.17 33.61
C ALA A 368 -1.65 24.23 33.52
N GLN A 369 -2.58 24.24 34.49
CA GLN A 369 -3.61 25.26 34.60
C GLN A 369 -3.03 26.61 34.99
N ASP A 370 -2.12 26.65 35.97
CA ASP A 370 -1.42 27.88 36.38
C ASP A 370 -0.56 28.46 35.24
N TRP A 371 0.09 27.59 34.45
CA TRP A 371 0.84 28.01 33.27
C TRP A 371 -0.07 28.58 32.18
N ALA A 372 -1.22 27.95 31.91
CA ALA A 372 -2.17 28.44 30.91
C ALA A 372 -2.77 29.81 31.30
N ALA A 373 -3.08 30.01 32.58
CA ALA A 373 -3.62 31.28 33.08
C ALA A 373 -2.67 32.47 32.90
N GLN A 374 -1.34 32.24 32.84
CA GLN A 374 -0.36 33.29 32.60
C GLN A 374 -0.39 33.84 31.16
N PHE A 375 -0.84 33.04 30.19
CA PHE A 375 -0.93 33.49 28.79
C PHE A 375 -2.20 34.28 28.51
N ASP A 376 -3.31 33.98 29.20
CA ASP A 376 -4.57 34.71 29.04
C ASP A 376 -4.48 36.16 29.57
N GLU A 377 -3.60 36.43 30.54
CA GLU A 377 -3.39 37.80 31.07
C GLU A 377 -2.45 38.65 30.19
N GLU A 378 -1.49 38.04 29.49
CA GLU A 378 -0.59 38.76 28.55
C GLU A 378 -1.26 39.13 27.22
N GLU A 379 -2.31 38.40 26.81
CA GLU A 379 -3.11 38.74 25.62
C GLU A 379 -4.20 39.80 25.90
N ALA A 380 -4.49 40.08 27.18
CA ALA A 380 -5.50 41.04 27.62
C ALA A 380 -4.95 42.42 28.04
N ALA A 381 -3.62 42.59 28.10
CA ALA A 381 -2.93 43.84 28.41
C ALA A 381 -2.33 44.50 27.16
#